data_AF-A0A0Q6MEQ0-F1
#
_entry.id   AF-A0A0Q6MEQ0-F1
#
_cell.length_a   1.000
_cell.length_b   1.000
_cell.length_c   1.000
_cell.angle_alpha   90.00
_cell.angle_beta   90.00
_cell.angle_gamma   90.00
#
_symmetry.space_group_name_H-M   'P 1'
#
loop_
_entity.id
_entity.type
_entity.pdbx_description
1 polymer ?
#
loop_
_entity_poly.entity_id
_entity_poly.type
_entity_poly.pdbx_seq_one_letter_code
_entity_poly.pdbx_strand_id
1 'polypeptide(L)'
;MLRTQIRSTFSGTATNLFLEDGALLGPVAPETWAQHFESHGWTTPQQQVDAGFPLYAQPSVAAATYDETFDYGTALPPTIVTVTLGATVVAGQVASSCQIYTKLNGADAWTAAAAGATSVLAASFRYVRVVWSFSCGAGANLIRITSFDVKLSNKLKTDSGRFVITNAAAGVAVPFAVPFIDADTPLCQANGTTALLPIVDFLDVPNPTGFTVYLLNPQTGQKVTGTGSWTARGY
;
A
#
# COMPACT_ATOMS: atom_id res chain seq x y z
N MET A 1 -2.24 1.18 -14.80
CA MET A 1 -1.33 0.36 -13.97
C MET A 1 -1.60 0.70 -12.51
N LEU A 2 -2.04 -0.27 -11.70
CA LEU A 2 -2.23 -0.07 -10.27
C LEU A 2 -0.87 0.19 -9.61
N ARG A 3 -0.72 1.31 -8.91
CA ARG A 3 0.53 1.64 -8.23
C ARG A 3 0.57 0.90 -6.88
N THR A 4 1.34 -0.17 -6.81
CA THR A 4 1.47 -1.01 -5.60
C THR A 4 2.40 -0.41 -4.54
N GLN A 5 3.13 0.66 -4.88
CA GLN A 5 3.90 1.45 -3.93
C GLN A 5 3.87 2.94 -4.31
N ILE A 6 3.49 3.77 -3.34
CA ILE A 6 3.51 5.22 -3.45
C ILE A 6 4.55 5.74 -2.47
N ARG A 7 5.51 6.51 -2.98
CA ARG A 7 6.35 7.39 -2.18
C ARG A 7 5.68 8.74 -2.10
N SER A 8 5.44 9.21 -0.88
CA SER A 8 4.96 10.56 -0.62
C SER A 8 5.98 11.59 -1.10
N THR A 9 5.48 12.67 -1.67
CA THR A 9 6.26 13.89 -1.96
C THR A 9 6.07 14.95 -0.87
N PHE A 10 5.58 14.53 0.30
CA PHE A 10 5.17 15.38 1.41
C PHE A 10 4.09 16.41 1.05
N SER A 11 3.12 16.02 0.23
CA SER A 11 2.03 16.89 -0.27
C SER A 11 0.81 17.00 0.66
N GLY A 12 0.83 16.28 1.77
CA GLY A 12 -0.20 16.29 2.79
C GLY A 12 -0.18 17.55 3.66
N THR A 13 -0.99 17.52 4.72
CA THR A 13 -1.04 18.61 5.70
C THR A 13 -0.02 18.36 6.80
N ALA A 14 0.90 19.31 6.96
CA ALA A 14 1.90 19.29 8.01
C ALA A 14 1.58 20.36 9.07
N THR A 15 1.61 19.97 10.35
CA THR A 15 1.41 20.87 11.49
C THR A 15 2.65 20.83 12.35
N ASN A 16 3.25 22.00 12.62
CA ASN A 16 4.52 22.12 13.34
C ASN A 16 5.68 21.34 12.70
N LEU A 17 5.60 21.14 11.39
CA LEU A 17 6.67 20.61 10.54
C LEU A 17 6.85 21.58 9.38
N PHE A 18 8.07 21.76 8.92
CA PHE A 18 8.36 22.49 7.69
C PHE A 18 9.06 21.60 6.67
N LEU A 19 8.77 21.82 5.39
CA LEU A 19 9.39 21.09 4.28
C LEU A 19 10.59 21.90 3.76
N GLU A 20 11.78 21.32 3.85
CA GLU A 20 13.02 21.90 3.34
C GLU A 20 13.84 20.80 2.65
N ASP A 21 14.33 21.08 1.44
CA ASP A 21 15.12 20.14 0.63
C ASP A 21 14.50 18.73 0.49
N GLY A 22 13.18 18.69 0.35
CA GLY A 22 12.42 17.43 0.21
C GLY A 22 12.31 16.60 1.48
N ALA A 23 12.65 17.15 2.65
CA ALA A 23 12.49 16.51 3.95
C ALA A 23 11.63 17.36 4.88
N LEU A 24 10.81 16.71 5.71
CA LEU A 24 10.09 17.40 6.78
C LEU A 24 11.00 17.52 8.01
N LEU A 25 11.02 18.69 8.65
CA LEU A 25 11.71 18.92 9.92
C LEU A 25 10.73 19.41 10.98
N GLY A 26 10.85 18.88 12.20
CA GLY A 26 10.17 19.42 13.37
C GLY A 26 10.39 18.56 14.62
N PRO A 27 9.57 18.67 15.67
CA PRO A 27 8.48 19.63 15.84
C PRO A 27 8.99 21.07 16.00
N VAL A 28 8.46 22.02 15.23
CA VAL A 28 8.89 23.43 15.24
C VAL A 28 7.68 24.34 15.34
N ALA A 29 7.80 25.46 16.05
CA ALA A 29 6.74 26.45 16.14
C ALA A 29 6.43 27.05 14.75
N PRO A 30 5.14 27.34 14.42
CA PRO A 30 4.78 27.94 13.14
C PRO A 30 5.05 29.46 13.14
N GLU A 31 6.30 29.85 13.38
CA GLU A 31 6.75 31.24 13.49
C GLU A 31 7.63 31.62 12.30
N THR A 32 7.56 32.89 11.88
CA THR A 32 8.54 33.44 10.94
C THR A 32 9.90 33.64 11.61
N TRP A 33 10.95 33.85 10.80
CA TRP A 33 12.28 34.17 11.31
C TRP A 33 12.30 35.34 12.30
N ALA A 34 11.64 36.45 11.95
CA ALA A 34 11.59 37.61 12.83
C ALA A 34 10.85 37.30 14.15
N GLN A 35 9.70 36.62 14.02
CA GLN A 35 8.90 36.24 15.19
C GLN A 35 9.64 35.31 16.14
N HIS A 36 10.43 34.36 15.63
CA HIS A 36 11.21 33.43 16.45
C HIS A 36 12.17 34.14 17.40
N PHE A 37 12.85 35.18 16.91
CA PHE A 37 13.75 35.97 17.74
C PHE A 37 13.00 36.90 18.70
N GLU A 38 11.94 37.56 18.23
CA GLU A 38 11.11 38.44 19.04
C GLU A 38 10.41 37.69 20.19
N SER A 39 9.81 36.53 19.92
CA SER A 39 9.06 35.71 20.88
C SER A 39 9.95 35.20 22.02
N HIS A 40 11.22 34.93 21.73
CA HIS A 40 12.20 34.45 22.69
C HIS A 40 13.07 35.56 23.30
N GLY A 41 12.84 36.83 22.92
CA GLY A 41 13.62 37.97 23.42
C GLY A 41 15.08 37.93 22.99
N TRP A 42 15.38 37.26 21.87
CA TRP A 42 16.72 37.16 21.32
C TRP A 42 16.95 38.24 20.27
N THR A 43 18.02 39.00 20.45
CA THR A 43 18.47 40.06 19.55
C THR A 43 19.60 39.60 18.64
N THR A 44 20.24 38.47 18.96
CA THR A 44 21.30 37.86 18.14
C THR A 44 21.15 36.33 18.13
N PRO A 45 21.61 35.65 17.06
CA PRO A 45 21.68 34.18 17.02
C PRO A 45 22.49 33.57 18.17
N GLN A 46 23.50 34.29 18.70
CA GLN A 46 24.31 33.78 19.81
C GLN A 46 23.48 33.61 21.10
N GLN A 47 22.51 34.49 21.37
CA GLN A 47 21.66 34.38 22.55
C GLN A 47 20.80 33.10 22.54
N GLN A 48 20.41 32.63 21.36
CA GLN A 48 19.72 31.35 21.20
C GLN A 48 20.66 30.17 21.55
N VAL A 49 21.90 30.21 21.05
CA VAL A 49 22.90 29.17 21.35
C VAL A 49 23.20 29.14 22.85
N ASP A 50 23.38 30.31 23.47
CA ASP A 50 23.64 30.46 24.90
C ASP A 50 22.44 29.98 25.76
N ALA A 51 21.22 30.06 25.22
CA ALA A 51 20.01 29.51 25.83
C ALA A 51 19.88 27.98 25.68
N GLY A 52 20.84 27.30 25.02
CA GLY A 52 20.88 25.85 24.86
C GLY A 52 20.21 25.33 23.58
N PHE A 53 19.96 26.20 22.61
CA PHE A 53 19.26 25.88 21.37
C PHE A 53 20.16 26.06 20.13
N PRO A 54 21.21 25.22 19.95
CA PRO A 54 22.23 25.43 18.93
C PRO A 54 21.72 25.32 17.49
N LEU A 55 20.57 24.67 17.28
CA LEU A 55 19.95 24.57 15.96
C LEU A 55 18.89 25.64 15.81
N TYR A 56 18.90 26.36 14.68
CA TYR A 56 17.98 27.47 14.45
C TYR A 56 16.52 27.08 14.68
N ALA A 57 16.11 25.89 14.23
CA ALA A 57 14.76 25.37 14.35
C ALA A 57 14.33 25.00 15.80
N GLN A 58 15.13 25.37 16.82
CA GLN A 58 14.84 25.19 18.23
C GLN A 58 14.51 26.55 18.90
N PRO A 59 13.65 26.56 19.93
CA PRO A 59 13.11 25.40 20.62
C PRO A 59 11.96 24.72 19.88
N SER A 60 11.89 23.41 20.05
CA SER A 60 10.82 22.58 19.57
C SER A 60 9.56 22.78 20.40
N VAL A 61 8.40 22.69 19.73
CA VAL A 61 7.12 22.49 20.39
C VAL A 61 6.93 21.02 20.78
N ALA A 62 5.97 20.71 21.64
CA ALA A 62 5.81 19.36 22.18
C ALA A 62 5.24 18.33 21.18
N ALA A 63 4.58 18.80 20.11
CA ALA A 63 3.89 17.93 19.17
C ALA A 63 3.89 18.48 17.74
N ALA A 64 3.97 17.56 16.78
CA ALA A 64 3.80 17.82 15.36
C ALA A 64 3.06 16.67 14.67
N THR A 65 2.42 16.94 13.53
CA THR A 65 1.68 15.92 12.78
C THR A 65 1.88 16.07 11.29
N TYR A 66 1.85 14.94 10.58
CA TYR A 66 1.76 14.90 9.13
C TYR A 66 0.61 13.99 8.69
N ASP A 67 -0.31 14.51 7.88
CA ASP A 67 -1.55 13.85 7.46
C ASP A 67 -1.68 13.86 5.93
N GLU A 68 -1.71 12.68 5.32
CA GLU A 68 -1.80 12.55 3.87
C GLU A 68 -2.79 11.46 3.46
N THR A 69 -3.57 11.76 2.41
CA THR A 69 -4.51 10.83 1.80
C THR A 69 -4.02 10.41 0.42
N PHE A 70 -4.01 9.10 0.19
CA PHE A 70 -3.67 8.45 -1.07
C PHE A 70 -4.94 7.89 -1.71
N ASP A 71 -5.26 8.35 -2.92
CA ASP A 71 -6.33 7.82 -3.75
C ASP A 71 -5.74 6.85 -4.80
N TYR A 72 -6.18 5.59 -4.77
CA TYR A 72 -5.76 4.58 -5.75
C TYR A 72 -6.61 4.56 -7.02
N GLY A 73 -7.60 5.45 -7.14
CA GLY A 73 -8.43 5.66 -8.33
C GLY A 73 -9.52 4.59 -8.55
N THR A 74 -9.42 3.44 -7.89
CA THR A 74 -10.35 2.32 -7.99
C THR A 74 -10.51 1.61 -6.65
N ALA A 75 -11.62 0.88 -6.50
CA ALA A 75 -11.82 -0.02 -5.38
C ALA A 75 -10.81 -1.16 -5.43
N LEU A 76 -10.13 -1.37 -4.32
CA LEU A 76 -9.21 -2.47 -4.08
C LEU A 76 -9.91 -3.52 -3.19
N PRO A 77 -9.60 -4.81 -3.37
CA PRO A 77 -10.07 -5.87 -2.47
C PRO A 77 -9.37 -5.75 -1.11
N PRO A 78 -9.70 -6.64 -0.16
CA PRO A 78 -8.88 -6.79 1.04
C PRO A 78 -7.39 -6.91 0.71
N THR A 79 -6.61 -5.93 1.18
CA THR A 79 -5.20 -5.72 0.82
C THR A 79 -4.42 -5.32 2.06
N ILE A 80 -3.18 -5.81 2.20
CA ILE A 80 -2.29 -5.37 3.27
C ILE A 80 -1.74 -4.00 2.89
N VAL A 81 -2.02 -3.00 3.71
CA VAL A 81 -1.41 -1.68 3.63
C VAL A 81 -0.23 -1.67 4.60
N THR A 82 0.97 -1.36 4.11
CA THR A 82 2.17 -1.17 4.93
C THR A 82 2.71 0.23 4.73
N VAL A 83 3.07 0.87 5.85
CA VAL A 83 3.54 2.25 5.90
C VAL A 83 4.94 2.27 6.50
N THR A 84 5.86 2.95 5.84
CA THR A 84 7.26 3.08 6.28
C THR A 84 7.66 4.55 6.33
N LEU A 85 8.33 4.94 7.42
CA LEU A 85 8.90 6.28 7.61
C LEU A 85 10.43 6.17 7.66
N GLY A 86 11.11 6.91 6.80
CA GLY A 86 12.53 7.19 6.91
C GLY A 86 12.72 8.48 7.70
N ALA A 87 13.27 8.39 8.90
CA ALA A 87 13.50 9.56 9.75
C ALA A 87 14.77 9.40 10.60
N THR A 88 15.33 10.52 11.04
CA THR A 88 16.48 10.59 11.93
C THR A 88 16.25 11.69 12.96
N VAL A 89 16.39 11.35 14.25
CA VAL A 89 16.39 12.34 15.32
C VAL A 89 17.73 13.08 15.26
N VAL A 90 17.70 14.37 14.95
CA VAL A 90 18.89 15.21 14.78
C VAL A 90 19.27 15.95 16.07
N ALA A 91 18.34 16.08 17.01
CA ALA A 91 18.60 16.59 18.36
C ALA A 91 17.61 15.99 19.37
N GLY A 92 18.09 15.76 20.59
CA GLY A 92 17.26 15.31 21.71
C GLY A 92 16.54 14.00 21.45
N GLN A 93 15.25 13.94 21.81
CA GLN A 93 14.40 12.77 21.63
C GLN A 93 13.04 13.17 21.06
N VAL A 94 12.65 12.51 19.97
CA VAL A 94 11.33 12.65 19.36
C VAL A 94 10.76 11.26 19.10
N ALA A 95 9.60 10.96 19.69
CA ALA A 95 8.88 9.73 19.43
C ALA A 95 7.97 9.90 18.20
N SER A 96 7.85 8.86 17.38
CA SER A 96 6.99 8.83 16.19
C SER A 96 5.93 7.75 16.34
N SER A 97 4.68 8.03 15.96
CA SER A 97 3.57 7.07 15.97
C SER A 97 2.75 7.18 14.69
N CYS A 98 2.29 6.05 14.17
CA CYS A 98 1.49 5.96 12.95
C CYS A 98 0.03 5.65 13.28
N GLN A 99 -0.87 6.20 12.48
CA GLN A 99 -2.26 5.79 12.42
C GLN A 99 -2.68 5.66 10.95
N ILE A 100 -3.12 4.46 10.58
CA ILE A 100 -3.64 4.16 9.24
C ILE A 100 -5.17 4.22 9.28
N TYR A 101 -5.75 4.81 8.25
CA TYR A 101 -7.18 4.86 7.99
C TYR A 101 -7.48 4.43 6.57
N THR A 102 -8.60 3.75 6.34
CA THR A 102 -9.07 3.38 5.00
C THR A 102 -10.55 3.67 4.81
N LYS A 103 -10.96 3.88 3.55
CA LYS A 103 -12.37 3.96 3.15
C LYS A 103 -12.55 3.63 1.67
N LEU A 104 -13.76 3.22 1.28
CA LEU A 104 -14.07 2.82 -0.09
C LEU A 104 -14.49 4.01 -0.96
N ASN A 105 -15.41 4.84 -0.46
CA ASN A 105 -15.93 5.99 -1.20
C ASN A 105 -15.50 7.32 -0.56
N GLY A 106 -15.51 8.40 -1.34
CA GLY A 106 -15.09 9.72 -0.87
C GLY A 106 -15.91 10.24 0.33
N ALA A 107 -17.20 9.93 0.38
CA ALA A 107 -18.11 10.35 1.44
C ALA A 107 -18.13 9.41 2.66
N ASP A 108 -17.50 8.24 2.58
CA ASP A 108 -17.52 7.26 3.68
C ASP A 108 -16.74 7.78 4.90
N ALA A 109 -17.16 7.33 6.09
CA ALA A 109 -16.38 7.49 7.29
C ALA A 109 -15.06 6.70 7.21
N TRP A 110 -14.00 7.25 7.81
CA TRP A 110 -12.72 6.56 7.89
C TRP A 110 -12.78 5.38 8.85
N THR A 111 -12.30 4.22 8.43
CA THR A 111 -12.06 3.07 9.30
C THR A 111 -10.63 3.12 9.81
N ALA A 112 -10.43 3.18 11.11
CA ALA A 112 -9.11 3.22 11.74
C ALA A 112 -8.54 1.81 11.93
N ALA A 113 -7.26 1.64 11.63
CA ALA A 113 -6.47 0.52 12.13
C ALA A 113 -6.18 0.67 13.63
N ALA A 114 -5.54 -0.34 14.24
CA ALA A 114 -5.05 -0.21 15.61
C ALA A 114 -4.06 0.97 15.73
N ALA A 115 -4.11 1.70 16.85
CA ALA A 115 -3.21 2.82 17.11
C ALA A 115 -1.75 2.36 17.12
N GLY A 116 -0.86 3.13 16.48
CA GLY A 116 0.56 2.79 16.33
C GLY A 116 0.85 1.76 15.24
N ALA A 117 -0.17 1.18 14.58
CA ALA A 117 0.05 0.18 13.54
C ALA A 117 0.67 0.82 12.29
N THR A 118 1.76 0.22 11.81
CA THR A 118 2.39 0.53 10.51
C THR A 118 2.02 -0.48 9.43
N SER A 119 1.19 -1.48 9.75
CA SER A 119 0.66 -2.45 8.79
C SER A 119 -0.73 -2.93 9.21
N VAL A 120 -1.64 -3.09 8.23
CA VAL A 120 -3.00 -3.59 8.47
C VAL A 120 -3.53 -4.31 7.23
N LEU A 121 -4.25 -5.43 7.43
CA LEU A 121 -5.12 -5.98 6.40
C LEU A 121 -6.41 -5.14 6.39
N ALA A 122 -6.51 -4.23 5.43
CA ALA A 122 -7.73 -3.46 5.23
C ALA A 122 -8.74 -4.30 4.42
N ALA A 123 -10.03 -4.07 4.65
CA ALA A 123 -11.11 -4.64 3.83
C ALA A 123 -11.11 -4.03 2.41
N SER A 124 -12.22 -4.02 1.67
CA SER A 124 -12.25 -3.27 0.41
C SER A 124 -12.11 -1.77 0.67
N PHE A 125 -11.19 -1.10 -0.02
CA PHE A 125 -10.94 0.33 0.10
C PHE A 125 -10.45 0.92 -1.23
N ARG A 126 -10.54 2.24 -1.38
CA ARG A 126 -9.89 3.00 -2.47
C ARG A 126 -8.94 4.06 -1.92
N TYR A 127 -9.26 4.60 -0.75
CA TYR A 127 -8.51 5.67 -0.11
C TYR A 127 -7.79 5.13 1.12
N VAL A 128 -6.53 5.53 1.26
CA VAL A 128 -5.73 5.33 2.47
C VAL A 128 -5.35 6.69 3.01
N ARG A 129 -5.64 6.99 4.27
CA ARG A 129 -5.13 8.17 4.97
C ARG A 129 -4.15 7.71 6.03
N VAL A 130 -3.01 8.37 6.12
CA VAL A 130 -1.97 8.08 7.09
C VAL A 130 -1.70 9.34 7.89
N VAL A 131 -1.74 9.21 9.21
CA VAL A 131 -1.36 10.28 10.13
C VAL A 131 -0.13 9.83 10.90
N TRP A 132 0.95 10.58 10.77
CA TRP A 132 2.14 10.48 11.60
C TRP A 132 2.10 11.54 12.69
N SER A 133 2.26 11.12 13.93
CA SER A 133 2.35 11.99 15.11
C SER A 133 3.76 11.95 15.67
N PHE A 134 4.33 13.12 15.94
CA PHE A 134 5.66 13.30 16.50
C PHE A 134 5.53 14.01 17.84
N SER A 135 6.10 13.44 18.90
CA SER A 135 5.98 13.99 20.26
C SER A 135 7.32 14.06 20.97
N CYS A 136 7.57 15.16 21.67
CA CYS A 136 8.74 15.38 22.51
C CYS A 136 8.39 16.33 23.66
N GLY A 137 9.35 16.57 24.57
CA GLY A 137 9.27 17.75 25.45
C GLY A 137 9.55 19.03 24.66
N ALA A 138 9.01 20.16 25.08
CA ALA A 138 9.45 21.45 24.53
C ALA A 138 10.95 21.65 24.85
N GLY A 139 11.71 22.21 23.91
CA GLY A 139 13.14 22.46 24.09
C GLY A 139 14.01 22.02 22.92
N ALA A 140 15.12 21.34 23.15
CA ALA A 140 16.10 21.03 22.11
C ALA A 140 15.85 19.67 21.42
N ASN A 141 14.66 19.45 20.83
CA ASN A 141 14.28 18.16 20.22
C ASN A 141 13.89 18.32 18.75
N LEU A 142 14.58 17.62 17.83
CA LEU A 142 14.29 17.72 16.40
C LEU A 142 14.43 16.37 15.70
N ILE A 143 13.51 16.10 14.79
CA ILE A 143 13.51 14.97 13.87
C ILE A 143 13.46 15.47 12.43
N ARG A 144 14.25 14.84 11.56
CA ARG A 144 14.21 15.02 10.11
C ARG A 144 13.64 13.78 9.45
N ILE A 145 12.61 13.95 8.64
CA ILE A 145 11.90 12.89 7.93
C ILE A 145 12.26 12.98 6.45
N THR A 146 12.95 11.96 5.93
CA THR A 146 13.51 11.95 4.58
C THR A 146 12.70 11.12 3.60
N SER A 147 11.86 10.20 4.09
CA SER A 147 10.97 9.43 3.23
C SER A 147 9.70 8.98 3.95
N PHE A 148 8.62 8.86 3.19
CA PHE A 148 7.38 8.23 3.62
C PHE A 148 6.84 7.41 2.46
N ASP A 149 6.71 6.10 2.67
CA ASP A 149 6.29 5.14 1.67
C ASP A 149 5.03 4.39 2.14
N VAL A 150 4.05 4.23 1.24
CA VAL A 150 2.87 3.37 1.39
C VAL A 150 2.96 2.25 0.37
N LYS A 151 2.96 1.01 0.84
CA LYS A 151 3.01 -0.20 0.01
C LYS A 151 1.72 -1.00 0.18
N LEU A 152 1.19 -1.46 -0.95
CA LEU A 152 0.08 -2.40 -1.02
C LEU A 152 0.59 -3.79 -1.35
N SER A 153 0.15 -4.78 -0.58
CA SER A 153 0.43 -6.19 -0.84
C SER A 153 -0.88 -6.98 -0.86
N ASN A 154 -1.28 -7.41 -2.05
CA ASN A 154 -2.38 -8.36 -2.23
C ASN A 154 -1.85 -9.77 -2.07
N LYS A 155 -2.61 -10.62 -1.40
CA LYS A 155 -2.25 -12.03 -1.30
C LYS A 155 -2.54 -12.69 -2.65
N LEU A 156 -1.54 -13.32 -3.24
CA LEU A 156 -1.75 -14.22 -4.38
C LEU A 156 -2.71 -15.33 -3.92
N LYS A 157 -3.84 -15.45 -4.59
CA LYS A 157 -4.79 -16.54 -4.42
C LYS A 157 -4.44 -17.65 -5.40
N THR A 158 -4.71 -18.88 -4.99
CA THR A 158 -4.63 -20.07 -5.84
C THR A 158 -5.99 -20.73 -5.81
N ASP A 159 -6.46 -21.11 -7.00
CA ASP A 159 -7.62 -21.96 -7.16
C ASP A 159 -7.23 -23.18 -7.99
N SER A 160 -7.84 -24.33 -7.68
CA SER A 160 -7.52 -25.58 -8.37
C SER A 160 -8.67 -26.55 -8.30
N GLY A 161 -8.74 -27.43 -9.29
CA GLY A 161 -9.82 -28.39 -9.36
C GLY A 161 -9.60 -29.42 -10.46
N ARG A 162 -10.70 -30.10 -10.79
CA ARG A 162 -10.76 -31.08 -11.88
C ARG A 162 -11.81 -30.66 -12.90
N PHE A 163 -11.64 -31.14 -14.12
CA PHE A 163 -12.61 -30.96 -15.19
C PHE A 163 -12.88 -32.29 -15.90
N VAL A 164 -14.04 -32.39 -16.55
CA VAL A 164 -14.47 -33.54 -17.36
C VAL A 164 -15.05 -33.01 -18.68
N ILE A 165 -14.44 -33.40 -19.80
CA ILE A 165 -14.93 -33.07 -21.14
C ILE A 165 -15.72 -34.26 -21.67
N THR A 166 -17.04 -34.07 -21.80
CA THR A 166 -17.96 -35.06 -22.39
C THR A 166 -18.30 -34.75 -23.85
N ASN A 167 -18.06 -33.51 -24.30
CA ASN A 167 -18.21 -33.08 -25.69
C ASN A 167 -16.89 -32.49 -26.19
N ALA A 168 -16.16 -33.26 -26.99
CA ALA A 168 -14.85 -32.87 -27.50
C ALA A 168 -14.86 -31.56 -28.31
N ALA A 169 -15.90 -31.31 -29.09
CA ALA A 169 -15.98 -30.12 -29.95
C ALA A 169 -16.14 -28.84 -29.11
N ALA A 170 -17.00 -28.90 -28.09
CA ALA A 170 -17.34 -27.78 -27.21
C ALA A 170 -16.34 -27.57 -26.06
N GLY A 171 -15.62 -28.61 -25.64
CA GLY A 171 -14.76 -28.55 -24.46
C GLY A 171 -15.59 -28.56 -23.17
N VAL A 172 -15.04 -27.98 -22.11
CA VAL A 172 -15.79 -27.75 -20.85
C VAL A 172 -15.45 -26.38 -20.28
N ALA A 173 -16.49 -25.62 -19.93
CA ALA A 173 -16.36 -24.39 -19.17
C ALA A 173 -16.11 -24.72 -17.69
N VAL A 174 -15.06 -24.15 -17.12
CA VAL A 174 -14.63 -24.37 -15.74
C VAL A 174 -14.73 -23.04 -14.99
N PRO A 175 -15.71 -22.89 -14.07
CA PRO A 175 -15.79 -21.71 -13.23
C PRO A 175 -14.70 -21.73 -12.16
N PHE A 176 -14.16 -20.56 -11.82
CA PHE A 176 -13.36 -20.42 -10.62
C PHE A 176 -14.26 -20.49 -9.37
N ALA A 177 -13.82 -21.24 -8.36
CA ALA A 177 -14.45 -21.30 -7.06
C ALA A 177 -14.00 -20.13 -6.15
N VAL A 178 -12.83 -19.57 -6.43
CA VAL A 178 -12.30 -18.38 -5.75
C VAL A 178 -12.42 -17.16 -6.66
N PRO A 179 -12.97 -16.02 -6.17
CA PRO A 179 -13.02 -14.80 -6.96
C PRO A 179 -11.62 -14.18 -7.10
N PHE A 180 -11.21 -13.99 -8.36
CA PHE A 180 -10.05 -13.22 -8.77
C PHE A 180 -10.49 -11.84 -9.25
N ILE A 181 -9.67 -10.83 -9.00
CA ILE A 181 -9.70 -9.51 -9.69
C ILE A 181 -8.93 -9.59 -10.99
N ASP A 182 -7.86 -10.39 -10.98
CA ASP A 182 -7.02 -10.67 -12.13
C ASP A 182 -6.41 -12.06 -11.93
N ALA A 183 -6.28 -12.84 -13.00
CA ALA A 183 -5.78 -14.21 -12.93
C ALA A 183 -4.85 -14.52 -14.09
N ASP A 184 -3.75 -15.21 -13.79
CA ASP A 184 -2.91 -15.82 -14.79
C ASP A 184 -3.70 -16.86 -15.59
N THR A 185 -3.30 -17.09 -16.84
CA THR A 185 -3.85 -18.18 -17.66
C THR A 185 -3.76 -19.51 -16.88
N PRO A 186 -4.88 -20.23 -16.69
CA PRO A 186 -4.90 -21.48 -15.96
C PRO A 186 -3.95 -22.53 -16.54
N LEU A 187 -3.21 -23.20 -15.68
CA LEU A 187 -2.38 -24.35 -16.04
C LEU A 187 -3.22 -25.61 -15.94
N CYS A 188 -3.36 -26.33 -17.05
CA CYS A 188 -4.14 -27.56 -17.13
C CYS A 188 -3.25 -28.78 -17.39
N GLN A 189 -3.66 -29.93 -16.86
CA GLN A 189 -3.03 -31.22 -17.12
C GLN A 189 -4.10 -32.27 -17.41
N ALA A 190 -3.92 -33.04 -18.49
CA ALA A 190 -4.79 -34.17 -18.79
C ALA A 190 -4.48 -35.36 -17.88
N ASN A 191 -5.52 -36.08 -17.45
CA ASN A 191 -5.39 -37.34 -16.75
C ASN A 191 -5.52 -38.52 -17.73
N GLY A 192 -4.68 -39.52 -17.56
CA GLY A 192 -4.74 -40.77 -18.32
C GLY A 192 -3.35 -41.31 -18.65
N THR A 193 -3.32 -42.44 -19.35
CA THR A 193 -2.08 -43.08 -19.83
C THR A 193 -1.72 -42.67 -21.26
N THR A 194 -2.66 -42.08 -22.00
CA THR A 194 -2.42 -41.48 -23.31
C THR A 194 -2.09 -40.00 -23.16
N ALA A 195 -1.00 -39.55 -23.76
CA ALA A 195 -0.64 -38.14 -23.76
C ALA A 195 -1.70 -37.32 -24.51
N LEU A 196 -2.27 -36.32 -23.84
CA LEU A 196 -3.19 -35.34 -24.41
C LEU A 196 -2.69 -33.94 -24.10
N LEU A 197 -2.87 -33.02 -25.03
CA LEU A 197 -2.50 -31.61 -24.87
C LEU A 197 -3.72 -30.79 -24.44
N PRO A 198 -3.72 -30.19 -23.23
CA PRO A 198 -4.74 -29.23 -22.85
C PRO A 198 -4.58 -27.92 -23.61
N ILE A 199 -5.68 -27.41 -24.17
CA ILE A 199 -5.77 -26.07 -24.75
C ILE A 199 -6.70 -25.25 -23.87
N VAL A 200 -6.20 -24.15 -23.33
CA VAL A 200 -6.93 -23.24 -22.44
C VAL A 200 -7.37 -22.04 -23.25
N ASP A 201 -8.67 -21.81 -23.28
CA ASP A 201 -9.30 -20.61 -23.80
C ASP A 201 -9.72 -19.75 -22.60
N PHE A 202 -8.90 -18.76 -22.31
CA PHE A 202 -9.06 -17.86 -21.18
C PHE A 202 -9.02 -16.42 -21.69
N LEU A 203 -10.11 -15.68 -21.41
CA LEU A 203 -10.20 -14.27 -21.71
C LEU A 203 -9.64 -13.49 -20.52
N ASP A 204 -8.50 -12.83 -20.74
CA ASP A 204 -7.89 -11.93 -19.77
C ASP A 204 -8.67 -10.61 -19.68
N VAL A 205 -9.53 -10.52 -18.66
CA VAL A 205 -10.35 -9.35 -18.34
C VAL A 205 -10.42 -9.17 -16.82
N PRO A 206 -10.67 -7.95 -16.33
CA PRO A 206 -10.89 -7.72 -14.90
C PRO A 206 -12.05 -8.56 -14.34
N ASN A 207 -11.83 -9.15 -13.18
CA ASN A 207 -12.74 -10.06 -12.47
C ASN A 207 -13.13 -11.30 -13.29
N PRO A 208 -12.16 -12.10 -13.76
CA PRO A 208 -12.47 -13.26 -14.57
C PRO A 208 -13.21 -14.33 -13.75
N THR A 209 -14.22 -14.98 -14.36
CA THR A 209 -15.08 -15.95 -13.66
C THR A 209 -14.71 -17.41 -13.94
N GLY A 210 -13.84 -17.66 -14.91
CA GLY A 210 -13.46 -19.01 -15.33
C GLY A 210 -12.80 -19.03 -16.70
N PHE A 211 -12.70 -20.21 -17.28
CA PHE A 211 -12.08 -20.47 -18.57
C PHE A 211 -12.75 -21.67 -19.26
N THR A 212 -12.46 -21.89 -20.54
CA THR A 212 -12.84 -23.12 -21.24
C THR A 212 -11.60 -23.95 -21.53
N VAL A 213 -11.68 -25.27 -21.36
CA VAL A 213 -10.59 -26.18 -21.69
C VAL A 213 -11.00 -27.23 -22.72
N TYR A 214 -10.09 -27.48 -23.65
CA TYR A 214 -10.16 -28.55 -24.64
C TYR A 214 -9.00 -29.53 -24.42
N LEU A 215 -9.18 -30.78 -24.85
CA LEU A 215 -8.10 -31.77 -24.93
C LEU A 215 -7.87 -32.13 -26.39
N LEU A 216 -6.62 -32.02 -26.85
CA LEU A 216 -6.19 -32.42 -28.19
C LEU A 216 -5.37 -33.70 -28.12
N ASN A 217 -5.64 -34.64 -29.01
CA ASN A 217 -4.72 -35.75 -29.25
C ASN A 217 -3.55 -35.22 -30.10
N PRO A 218 -2.30 -35.25 -29.61
CA PRO A 218 -1.17 -34.65 -30.30
C PRO A 218 -0.73 -35.45 -31.53
N GLN A 219 -1.11 -36.72 -31.66
CA GLN A 219 -0.80 -37.55 -32.82
C GLN A 219 -1.77 -37.32 -33.99
N THR A 220 -3.05 -37.06 -33.70
CA THR A 220 -4.09 -36.91 -34.73
C THR A 220 -4.54 -35.46 -34.93
N GLY A 221 -4.21 -34.55 -34.01
CA GLY A 221 -4.67 -33.17 -34.00
C GLY A 221 -6.17 -33.01 -33.71
N GLN A 222 -6.88 -34.09 -33.36
CA GLN A 222 -8.32 -34.03 -33.10
C GLN A 222 -8.60 -33.69 -31.63
N LYS A 223 -9.67 -32.93 -31.41
CA LYS A 223 -10.23 -32.73 -30.06
C LYS A 223 -10.83 -34.05 -29.56
N VAL A 224 -10.63 -34.36 -28.28
CA VAL A 224 -11.12 -35.58 -27.65
C VAL A 224 -11.80 -35.31 -26.31
N THR A 225 -12.61 -36.26 -25.84
CA THR A 225 -13.17 -36.28 -24.48
C THR A 225 -12.12 -36.76 -23.48
N GLY A 226 -12.29 -36.43 -22.20
CA GLY A 226 -11.35 -36.87 -21.18
C GLY A 226 -11.53 -36.14 -19.86
N THR A 227 -10.58 -36.31 -18.95
CA THR A 227 -10.56 -35.62 -17.66
C THR A 227 -9.20 -35.00 -17.42
N GLY A 228 -9.12 -34.04 -16.49
CA GLY A 228 -7.87 -33.42 -16.11
C GLY A 228 -7.98 -32.63 -14.83
N SER A 229 -6.86 -32.04 -14.43
CA SER A 229 -6.77 -31.08 -13.34
C SER A 229 -6.34 -29.72 -13.85
N TRP A 230 -6.61 -28.70 -13.06
CA TRP A 230 -6.22 -27.33 -13.36
C TRP A 230 -5.77 -26.59 -12.10
N THR A 231 -4.96 -25.56 -12.30
CA THR A 231 -4.58 -24.60 -11.26
C THR A 231 -4.49 -23.21 -11.87
N ALA A 232 -5.13 -22.23 -11.24
CA ALA A 232 -5.04 -20.81 -11.58
C ALA A 232 -4.49 -20.03 -10.38
N ARG A 233 -3.74 -18.96 -10.66
CA ARG A 233 -3.22 -18.05 -9.64
C ARG A 233 -3.55 -16.63 -10.05
N GLY A 234 -3.76 -15.77 -9.07
CA GLY A 234 -4.20 -14.40 -9.31
C GLY A 234 -4.37 -13.61 -8.03
N TYR A 235 -4.97 -12.43 -8.12
CA TYR A 235 -5.20 -11.51 -7.00
C TYR A 235 -6.68 -11.45 -6.62
#